data_AF-C6GGD3-F1
#
_entry.id   AF-C6GGD3-F1
#
_cell.length_a   1.000
_cell.length_b   1.000
_cell.length_c   1.000
_cell.angle_alpha   90.00
_cell.angle_beta   90.00
_cell.angle_gamma   90.00
#
_symmetry.space_group_name_H-M   'P 1'
#
loop_
_entity.id
_entity.type
_entity.pdbx_description
1 polymer ?
#
loop_
_entity_poly.entity_id
_entity_poly.type
_entity_poly.pdbx_seq_one_letter_code
_entity_poly.pdbx_strand_id
1 'polypeptide(L)'
;MSLKVNIKKELEFFRKNLEAIYVKYLKYEISYSKLNESLSTLAEKHRGILLRKDKFTNLSIILNLSKTRKIIKEYINLSVIEEIRQKNKLLFFWIPKKVKALSNIDIKDLCKIEELMVSNNILGKKVYFEFFLSLFKSPEWLNNYSHHYKISKINSYRKEQIPVKINLKTYIEIINILLTQKRDIRLKFYGVLMATGRRPVEIMKISKFYVEDSEHIFMKHIAKKKEHNLIHEIVFPTFADSKLIIDSIEEIRYMERTEKLSKEIISSNLAYSYNRLFRKIFENIFEPEESVYFCRRLYSRFSYLAFAPKNMELNLWITTVLGHEHDDIITAFHYNRYILETLDDNADIDLLKLIKRRICTYVRRKTTYSVVTMQRLNVLIEECGVMDENYVKTLHVIKELMIEDGLEKLEMLRGLNVKIRKSFKQKYGYNYNYAKLGEYLALIFEYDV
;
A
#
# COMPACT_ATOMS: atom_id res chain seq x y z
N MET A 1 -12.36 22.80 39.38
CA MET A 1 -12.09 23.90 38.44
C MET A 1 -10.94 23.48 37.51
N SER A 2 -11.21 23.14 36.24
CA SER A 2 -10.16 22.73 35.30
C SER A 2 -9.50 23.96 34.68
N LEU A 3 -8.24 24.22 35.01
CA LEU A 3 -7.39 25.17 34.30
C LEU A 3 -7.41 24.81 32.80
N LYS A 4 -8.01 25.68 31.97
CA LYS A 4 -7.81 25.66 30.52
C LYS A 4 -6.34 26.02 30.26
N VAL A 5 -5.47 25.01 30.36
CA VAL A 5 -4.07 25.11 29.96
C VAL A 5 -4.05 25.61 28.52
N ASN A 6 -3.34 26.70 28.26
CA ASN A 6 -3.22 27.29 26.94
C ASN A 6 -2.24 26.45 26.11
N ILE A 7 -2.74 25.33 25.58
CA ILE A 7 -2.01 24.30 24.82
C ILE A 7 -1.10 24.91 23.74
N LYS A 8 -1.53 26.03 23.14
CA LYS A 8 -0.75 26.75 22.12
C LYS A 8 0.60 27.23 22.66
N LYS A 9 0.63 27.77 23.88
CA LYS A 9 1.87 28.24 24.53
C LYS A 9 2.78 27.08 24.92
N GLU A 10 2.23 25.97 25.42
CA GLU A 10 3.03 24.79 25.81
C GLU A 10 3.65 24.08 24.61
N LEU A 11 2.92 23.97 23.48
CA LEU A 11 3.44 23.43 22.23
C LEU A 11 4.54 24.32 21.63
N GLU A 12 4.37 25.64 21.69
CA GLU A 12 5.37 26.59 21.21
C GLU A 12 6.65 26.51 22.05
N PHE A 13 6.53 26.32 23.36
CA PHE A 13 7.65 26.10 24.26
C PHE A 13 8.36 24.77 23.98
N PHE A 14 7.60 23.69 23.76
CA PHE A 14 8.16 22.39 23.34
C PHE A 14 8.94 22.52 22.03
N ARG A 15 8.39 23.23 21.03
CA ARG A 15 9.04 23.45 19.73
C ARG A 15 10.38 24.19 19.88
N LYS A 16 10.40 25.31 20.61
CA LYS A 16 11.63 26.11 20.81
C LYS A 16 12.73 25.31 21.52
N ASN A 17 12.36 24.49 22.51
CA ASN A 17 13.31 23.66 23.23
C ASN A 17 13.85 22.52 22.35
N LEU A 18 12.99 21.88 21.56
CA LEU A 18 13.39 20.85 20.60
C LEU A 18 14.38 21.42 19.58
N GLU A 19 14.07 22.59 19.03
CA GLU A 19 14.93 23.29 18.08
C GLU A 19 16.30 23.64 18.69
N ALA A 20 16.33 24.18 19.90
CA ALA A 20 17.58 24.50 20.59
C ALA A 20 18.47 23.26 20.83
N ILE A 21 17.89 22.13 21.24
CA ILE A 21 18.62 20.86 21.44
C ILE A 21 19.21 20.38 20.12
N TYR A 22 18.43 20.42 19.03
CA TYR A 22 18.89 19.96 17.72
C TYR A 22 19.96 20.89 17.11
N VAL A 23 19.85 22.21 17.29
CA VAL A 23 20.89 23.16 16.82
C VAL A 23 22.23 22.88 17.51
N LYS A 24 22.23 22.64 18.82
CA LYS A 24 23.45 22.26 19.56
C LYS A 24 24.07 20.97 19.02
N TYR A 25 23.24 19.97 18.70
CA TYR A 25 23.72 18.72 18.12
C TYR A 25 24.31 18.92 16.71
N LEU A 26 23.64 19.69 15.85
CA LEU A 26 24.10 19.97 14.49
C LEU A 26 25.40 20.78 14.45
N LYS A 27 25.65 21.62 15.45
CA LYS A 27 26.91 22.34 15.65
C LYS A 27 28.00 21.50 16.33
N TYR A 28 27.75 20.20 16.56
CA TYR A 28 28.62 19.28 17.29
C TYR A 28 28.91 19.68 18.75
N GLU A 29 28.13 20.59 19.32
CA GLU A 29 28.27 21.05 20.72
C GLU A 29 27.82 19.98 21.72
N ILE A 30 26.96 19.04 21.28
CA ILE A 30 26.54 17.88 22.07
C ILE A 30 26.69 16.59 21.25
N SER A 31 27.04 15.49 21.93
CA SER A 31 27.12 14.16 21.32
C SER A 31 25.73 13.55 21.09
N TYR A 32 25.66 12.50 20.25
CA TYR A 32 24.40 11.79 20.00
C TYR A 32 23.80 11.16 21.27
N SER A 33 24.64 10.69 22.20
CA SER A 33 24.17 10.18 23.50
C SER A 33 23.48 11.29 24.31
N LYS A 34 24.10 12.47 24.39
CA LYS A 34 23.53 13.66 25.05
C LYS A 34 22.29 14.20 24.36
N LEU A 35 22.18 14.05 23.03
CA LEU A 35 20.96 14.36 22.28
C LEU A 35 19.80 13.47 22.75
N ASN A 36 19.99 12.15 22.81
CA ASN A 36 18.93 11.21 23.23
C ASN A 36 18.48 11.44 24.67
N GLU A 37 19.41 11.72 25.56
CA GLU A 37 19.11 12.09 26.95
C GLU A 37 18.28 13.38 27.00
N SER A 38 18.73 14.43 26.30
CA SER A 38 18.04 15.73 26.23
C SER A 38 16.62 15.63 25.65
N LEU A 39 16.42 14.77 24.64
CA LEU A 39 15.11 14.51 24.05
C LEU A 39 14.20 13.73 25.00
N SER A 40 14.75 12.80 25.78
CA SER A 40 14.00 12.03 26.78
C SER A 40 13.54 12.94 27.92
N THR A 41 14.41 13.82 28.41
CA THR A 41 14.06 14.86 29.40
C THR A 41 13.01 15.82 28.85
N LEU A 42 13.12 16.23 27.58
CA LEU A 42 12.14 17.11 26.96
C LEU A 42 10.77 16.43 26.81
N ALA A 43 10.75 15.14 26.44
CA ALA A 43 9.51 14.37 26.32
C ALA A 43 8.82 14.22 27.69
N GLU A 44 9.58 13.94 28.75
CA GLU A 44 9.00 13.81 30.09
C GLU A 44 8.47 15.15 30.61
N LYS A 45 9.21 16.24 30.40
CA LYS A 45 8.79 17.61 30.76
C LYS A 45 7.49 18.05 30.08
N HIS A 46 7.20 17.48 28.90
CA HIS A 46 6.02 17.80 28.09
C HIS A 46 5.04 16.62 27.96
N ARG A 47 5.11 15.65 28.89
CA ARG A 47 4.32 14.41 28.85
C ARG A 47 2.80 14.65 28.78
N GLY A 48 2.30 15.72 29.40
CA GLY A 48 0.87 16.07 29.42
C GLY A 48 0.27 16.41 28.04
N ILE A 49 1.05 17.00 27.13
CA ILE A 49 0.63 17.24 25.74
C ILE A 49 0.88 16.02 24.84
N LEU A 50 1.85 15.17 25.19
CA LEU A 50 2.20 13.97 24.42
C LEU A 50 1.23 12.79 24.65
N LEU A 51 0.61 12.72 25.84
CA LEU A 51 -0.28 11.61 26.25
C LEU A 51 -1.78 11.93 26.23
N ARG A 52 -2.19 13.15 25.84
CA ARG A 52 -3.61 13.51 25.77
C ARG A 52 -4.32 12.69 24.68
N LYS A 53 -5.24 11.80 25.08
CA LYS A 53 -6.23 11.17 24.21
C LYS A 53 -7.38 12.15 23.96
N ASP A 54 -7.35 12.86 22.85
CA ASP A 54 -8.51 13.64 22.40
C ASP A 54 -9.29 12.88 21.32
N LYS A 55 -10.62 12.98 21.35
CA LYS A 55 -11.57 12.17 20.53
C LYS A 55 -11.44 12.33 19.01
N PHE A 56 -10.61 13.28 18.53
CA PHE A 56 -10.36 13.52 17.10
C PHE A 56 -9.00 13.04 16.59
N THR A 57 -8.17 12.44 17.45
CA THR A 57 -6.85 11.93 17.06
C THR A 57 -6.57 10.62 17.77
N ASN A 58 -6.91 9.50 17.11
CA ASN A 58 -6.42 8.15 17.43
C ASN A 58 -4.90 8.00 17.13
N LEU A 59 -4.10 8.96 17.57
CA LEU A 59 -2.65 9.02 17.42
C LEU A 59 -2.07 9.25 18.82
N SER A 60 -1.95 8.17 19.59
CA SER A 60 -0.91 8.11 20.61
C SER A 60 0.41 8.46 19.93
N ILE A 61 1.05 9.53 20.39
CA ILE A 61 2.33 10.05 19.90
C ILE A 61 3.43 9.08 20.37
N ILE A 62 3.44 7.87 19.81
CA ILE A 62 4.56 6.94 19.93
C ILE A 62 5.47 7.19 18.75
N LEU A 63 6.68 7.63 19.08
CA LEU A 63 7.78 8.02 18.21
C LEU A 63 8.03 6.99 17.09
N ASN A 64 7.60 7.34 15.89
CA ASN A 64 8.15 6.82 14.65
C ASN A 64 8.50 8.05 13.81
N LEU A 65 9.80 8.36 13.70
CA LEU A 65 10.34 9.60 13.12
C LEU A 65 9.74 9.96 11.74
N SER A 66 9.28 8.98 10.97
CA SER A 66 8.58 9.20 9.69
C SER A 66 7.16 9.77 9.83
N LYS A 67 6.41 9.34 10.85
CA LYS A 67 5.07 9.86 11.18
C LYS A 67 5.18 11.20 11.91
N THR A 68 6.19 11.36 12.77
CA THR A 68 6.53 12.63 13.41
C THR A 68 6.84 13.70 12.36
N ARG A 69 7.52 13.34 11.26
CA ARG A 69 7.78 14.25 10.12
C ARG A 69 6.51 14.73 9.41
N LYS A 70 5.50 13.86 9.26
CA LYS A 70 4.21 14.21 8.65
C LYS A 70 3.37 15.09 9.59
N ILE A 71 3.32 14.73 10.87
CA ILE A 71 2.60 15.46 11.92
C ILE A 71 3.23 16.83 12.15
N ILE A 72 4.55 16.94 12.30
CA ILE A 72 5.26 18.23 12.45
C ILE A 72 5.00 19.12 11.22
N LYS A 73 5.04 18.57 10.01
CA LYS A 73 4.78 19.32 8.77
C LYS A 73 3.31 19.77 8.64
N GLU A 74 2.35 18.91 8.98
CA GLU A 74 0.93 19.24 8.98
C GLU A 74 0.55 20.22 10.11
N TYR A 75 1.13 20.09 11.30
CA TYR A 75 0.83 20.93 12.46
C TYR A 75 1.52 22.30 12.41
N ILE A 76 2.74 22.38 11.84
CA ILE A 76 3.39 23.66 11.52
C ILE A 76 2.61 24.38 10.42
N ASN A 77 2.16 23.67 9.38
CA ASN A 77 1.30 24.28 8.37
C ASN A 77 -0.02 24.78 8.97
N LEU A 78 -0.69 24.01 9.82
CA LEU A 78 -1.95 24.42 10.45
C LEU A 78 -1.75 25.59 11.42
N SER A 79 -0.71 25.59 12.25
CA SER A 79 -0.45 26.69 13.19
C SER A 79 -0.06 27.99 12.48
N VAL A 80 0.70 27.89 11.38
CA VAL A 80 1.01 29.00 10.49
C VAL A 80 -0.26 29.52 9.80
N ILE A 81 -1.13 28.63 9.30
CA ILE A 81 -2.43 28.98 8.71
C ILE A 81 -3.36 29.68 9.74
N GLU A 82 -3.41 29.19 10.98
CA GLU A 82 -4.21 29.78 12.06
C GLU A 82 -3.68 31.17 12.48
N GLU A 83 -2.36 31.34 12.50
CA GLU A 83 -1.70 32.61 12.81
C GLU A 83 -1.92 33.64 11.68
N ILE A 84 -1.89 33.19 10.42
CA ILE A 84 -2.25 33.99 9.25
C ILE A 84 -3.73 34.41 9.31
N ARG A 85 -4.64 33.49 9.69
CA ARG A 85 -6.06 33.77 9.92
C ARG A 85 -6.29 34.85 10.98
N GLN A 86 -5.55 34.79 12.07
CA GLN A 86 -5.68 35.76 13.18
C GLN A 86 -5.11 37.14 12.81
N LYS A 87 -4.01 37.18 12.06
CA LYS A 87 -3.33 38.43 11.70
C LYS A 87 -3.88 39.12 10.45
N ASN A 88 -4.59 38.40 9.56
CA ASN A 88 -5.03 38.93 8.27
C ASN A 88 -6.53 38.68 8.00
N LYS A 89 -7.41 39.28 8.82
CA LYS A 89 -8.87 39.27 8.60
C LYS A 89 -9.30 39.82 7.22
N LEU A 90 -8.46 40.63 6.56
CA LEU A 90 -8.73 41.24 5.25
C LEU A 90 -8.42 40.34 4.04
N LEU A 91 -7.61 39.29 4.19
CA LEU A 91 -7.19 38.41 3.07
C LEU A 91 -8.31 37.47 2.57
N PHE A 92 -9.43 37.37 3.29
CA PHE A 92 -10.55 36.48 2.95
C PHE A 92 -11.72 37.14 2.21
N PHE A 93 -11.60 38.42 1.81
CA PHE A 93 -12.55 39.03 0.85
C PHE A 93 -12.34 38.60 -0.61
N TRP A 94 -11.63 37.48 -0.84
CA TRP A 94 -11.34 36.96 -2.17
C TRP A 94 -12.26 35.80 -2.54
N ILE A 95 -12.89 35.89 -3.72
CA ILE A 95 -13.83 34.89 -4.25
C ILE A 95 -13.14 33.52 -4.37
N PRO A 96 -13.75 32.40 -3.91
CA PRO A 96 -13.11 31.09 -3.76
C PRO A 96 -12.41 30.50 -4.98
N LYS A 97 -12.79 30.91 -6.21
CA LYS A 97 -12.19 30.39 -7.45
C LYS A 97 -10.74 30.83 -7.65
N LYS A 98 -10.33 32.02 -7.20
CA LYS A 98 -8.96 32.54 -7.44
C LYS A 98 -7.92 31.99 -6.44
N VAL A 99 -8.32 31.66 -5.21
CA VAL A 99 -7.45 31.03 -4.18
C VAL A 99 -7.11 29.58 -4.54
N LYS A 100 -8.02 28.87 -5.21
CA LYS A 100 -7.83 27.49 -5.66
C LYS A 100 -6.75 27.35 -6.74
N ALA A 101 -6.52 28.41 -7.53
CA ALA A 101 -5.46 28.47 -8.51
C ALA A 101 -4.07 28.61 -7.84
N LEU A 102 -3.98 29.35 -6.74
CA LEU A 102 -2.73 29.52 -5.96
C LEU A 102 -2.38 28.29 -5.13
N SER A 103 -3.36 27.54 -4.61
CA SER A 103 -3.11 26.32 -3.83
C SER A 103 -2.57 25.14 -4.65
N ASN A 104 -2.63 25.23 -5.99
CA ASN A 104 -2.19 24.19 -6.91
C ASN A 104 -0.83 24.47 -7.56
N ILE A 105 -0.18 25.60 -7.25
CA ILE A 105 1.16 25.92 -7.76
C ILE A 105 2.19 25.29 -6.81
N ASP A 106 3.10 24.47 -7.35
CA ASP A 106 4.19 23.87 -6.57
C ASP A 106 5.11 25.00 -6.06
N ILE A 107 5.51 24.97 -4.78
CA ILE A 107 6.12 26.08 -4.00
C ILE A 107 7.40 26.68 -4.61
N LYS A 108 7.95 26.08 -5.67
CA LYS A 108 9.21 26.48 -6.30
C LYS A 108 9.08 27.48 -7.45
N ASP A 109 7.87 27.74 -7.94
CA ASP A 109 7.68 28.52 -9.17
C ASP A 109 7.48 30.03 -8.87
N LEU A 110 8.55 30.66 -8.37
CA LEU A 110 8.57 32.06 -7.89
C LEU A 110 8.16 33.06 -8.98
N CYS A 111 8.58 32.85 -10.23
CA CYS A 111 8.25 33.73 -11.35
C CYS A 111 6.74 33.78 -11.64
N LYS A 112 6.05 32.63 -11.55
CA LYS A 112 4.60 32.54 -11.80
C LYS A 112 3.78 33.21 -10.69
N ILE A 113 4.30 33.19 -9.47
CA ILE A 113 3.74 33.92 -8.33
C ILE A 113 3.94 35.43 -8.54
N GLU A 114 5.11 35.87 -9.00
CA GLU A 114 5.39 37.27 -9.31
C GLU A 114 4.52 37.81 -10.45
N GLU A 115 4.33 37.04 -11.54
CA GLU A 115 3.43 37.42 -12.65
C GLU A 115 1.98 37.64 -12.17
N LEU A 116 1.47 36.76 -11.30
CA LEU A 116 0.15 36.90 -10.69
C LEU A 116 0.08 38.12 -9.74
N MET A 117 1.19 38.52 -9.13
CA MET A 117 1.24 39.71 -8.28
C MET A 117 1.23 41.00 -9.08
N VAL A 118 1.92 41.02 -10.22
CA VAL A 118 1.90 42.13 -11.19
C VAL A 118 0.49 42.27 -11.76
N SER A 119 -0.11 41.18 -12.23
CA SER A 119 -1.44 41.19 -12.86
C SER A 119 -2.58 41.61 -11.92
N ASN A 120 -2.35 41.63 -10.60
CA ASN A 120 -3.33 42.01 -9.60
C ASN A 120 -2.93 43.26 -8.78
N ASN A 121 -1.92 44.02 -9.23
CA ASN A 121 -1.50 45.31 -8.66
C ASN A 121 -1.08 45.24 -7.17
N ILE A 122 -0.37 44.17 -6.77
CA ILE A 122 -0.02 43.89 -5.36
C ILE A 122 1.42 44.35 -5.00
N LEU A 123 2.18 44.89 -5.96
CA LEU A 123 3.60 45.22 -5.84
C LEU A 123 3.98 46.13 -4.65
N GLY A 124 3.08 47.00 -4.17
CA GLY A 124 3.29 47.86 -2.99
C GLY A 124 3.15 47.16 -1.62
N LYS A 125 2.72 45.90 -1.57
CA LYS A 125 2.55 45.10 -0.33
C LYS A 125 3.65 44.05 -0.12
N LYS A 126 4.81 44.25 -0.77
CA LYS A 126 5.97 43.33 -0.82
C LYS A 126 6.40 42.78 0.56
N VAL A 127 6.36 43.61 1.61
CA VAL A 127 6.87 43.27 2.95
C VAL A 127 6.08 42.14 3.63
N TYR A 128 4.75 42.11 3.50
CA TYR A 128 3.92 41.08 4.13
C TYR A 128 4.00 39.73 3.42
N PHE A 129 4.30 39.74 2.12
CA PHE A 129 4.37 38.53 1.31
C PHE A 129 5.77 37.87 1.36
N GLU A 130 6.86 38.64 1.50
CA GLU A 130 8.18 38.08 1.82
C GLU A 130 8.18 37.37 3.19
N PHE A 131 7.48 37.95 4.18
CA PHE A 131 7.24 37.32 5.47
C PHE A 131 6.35 36.06 5.35
N PHE A 132 5.43 36.03 4.40
CA PHE A 132 4.63 34.85 4.08
C PHE A 132 5.48 33.75 3.42
N LEU A 133 6.33 34.08 2.44
CA LEU A 133 7.23 33.15 1.77
C LEU A 133 8.30 32.58 2.73
N SER A 134 8.79 33.37 3.69
CA SER A 134 9.75 32.89 4.70
C SER A 134 9.13 31.87 5.66
N LEU A 135 7.80 31.89 5.87
CA LEU A 135 7.06 30.88 6.64
C LEU A 135 6.91 29.54 5.90
N PHE A 136 7.07 29.52 4.56
CA PHE A 136 7.10 28.29 3.76
C PHE A 136 8.52 27.74 3.51
N LYS A 137 9.56 28.53 3.82
CA LYS A 137 10.93 28.02 3.84
C LYS A 137 11.06 27.03 5.00
N SER A 138 11.17 25.74 4.66
CA SER A 138 11.48 24.72 5.67
C SER A 138 12.75 25.13 6.43
N PRO A 139 12.74 25.14 7.77
CA PRO A 139 13.89 25.58 8.56
C PRO A 139 15.16 24.88 8.08
N GLU A 140 16.27 25.62 8.00
CA GLU A 140 17.53 25.13 7.46
C GLU A 140 17.98 23.84 8.18
N TRP A 141 17.80 23.76 9.51
CA TRP A 141 18.07 22.57 10.29
C TRP A 141 17.22 21.35 9.87
N LEU A 142 15.97 21.56 9.43
CA LEU A 142 15.09 20.47 8.96
C LEU A 142 15.51 19.99 7.57
N ASN A 143 15.98 20.90 6.72
CA ASN A 143 16.55 20.56 5.42
C ASN A 143 17.87 19.82 5.59
N ASN A 144 18.78 20.32 6.45
CA ASN A 144 20.06 19.69 6.76
C ASN A 144 19.85 18.33 7.43
N TYR A 145 18.95 18.21 8.41
CA TYR A 145 18.55 16.92 8.99
C TYR A 145 17.98 15.98 7.94
N SER A 146 17.13 16.46 7.03
CA SER A 146 16.57 15.61 5.98
C SER A 146 17.63 15.10 5.00
N HIS A 147 18.64 15.92 4.71
CA HIS A 147 19.77 15.58 3.86
C HIS A 147 20.70 14.58 4.56
N HIS A 148 21.10 14.84 5.80
CA HIS A 148 21.88 13.91 6.64
C HIS A 148 21.15 12.59 6.85
N TYR A 149 19.84 12.61 7.11
CA TYR A 149 19.03 11.40 7.22
C TYR A 149 18.96 10.63 5.91
N LYS A 150 18.77 11.30 4.76
CA LYS A 150 18.82 10.65 3.44
C LYS A 150 20.16 9.96 3.21
N ILE A 151 21.27 10.65 3.44
CA ILE A 151 22.62 10.08 3.29
C ILE A 151 22.84 8.92 4.27
N SER A 152 22.49 9.10 5.53
CA SER A 152 22.59 8.04 6.56
C SER A 152 21.77 6.81 6.18
N LYS A 153 20.57 7.00 5.63
CA LYS A 153 19.69 5.91 5.18
C LYS A 153 20.22 5.19 3.94
N ILE A 154 20.77 5.92 2.97
CA ILE A 154 21.45 5.32 1.81
C ILE A 154 22.64 4.48 2.29
N ASN A 155 23.44 5.03 3.21
CA ASN A 155 24.58 4.34 3.80
C ASN A 155 24.14 3.12 4.63
N SER A 156 23.01 3.18 5.33
CA SER A 156 22.47 2.02 6.04
C SER A 156 22.00 0.93 5.06
N TYR A 157 21.39 1.29 3.93
CA TYR A 157 21.01 0.31 2.91
C TYR A 157 22.20 -0.37 2.24
N ARG A 158 23.31 0.36 2.06
CA ARG A 158 24.57 -0.23 1.57
C ARG A 158 25.18 -1.21 2.56
N LYS A 159 25.00 -0.98 3.86
CA LYS A 159 25.52 -1.83 4.94
C LYS A 159 24.63 -3.05 5.24
N GLU A 160 23.32 -2.91 5.18
CA GLU A 160 22.36 -3.98 5.49
C GLU A 160 21.96 -4.75 4.21
N GLN A 161 22.89 -5.52 3.66
CA GLN A 161 22.58 -6.42 2.54
C GLN A 161 21.74 -7.59 3.04
N ILE A 162 20.57 -7.80 2.43
CA ILE A 162 19.68 -8.91 2.79
C ILE A 162 19.85 -10.02 1.75
N PRO A 163 20.30 -11.21 2.15
CA PRO A 163 20.37 -12.32 1.22
C PRO A 163 18.99 -12.84 0.82
N VAL A 164 18.86 -13.20 -0.45
CA VAL A 164 17.70 -13.85 -1.04
C VAL A 164 18.17 -15.20 -1.56
N LYS A 165 17.63 -16.27 -0.97
CA LYS A 165 18.04 -17.66 -1.16
C LYS A 165 17.36 -18.35 -2.34
N ILE A 166 16.99 -17.60 -3.38
CA ILE A 166 16.38 -18.17 -4.58
C ILE A 166 17.16 -17.71 -5.81
N ASN A 167 17.32 -18.62 -6.76
CA ASN A 167 17.93 -18.32 -8.06
C ASN A 167 16.87 -17.94 -9.11
N LEU A 168 17.34 -17.56 -10.30
CA LEU A 168 16.49 -17.06 -11.38
C LEU A 168 15.50 -18.12 -11.89
N LYS A 169 15.93 -19.37 -12.09
CA LYS A 169 15.01 -20.42 -12.57
C LYS A 169 13.92 -20.73 -11.55
N THR A 170 14.26 -20.80 -10.27
CA THR A 170 13.27 -20.95 -9.19
C THR A 170 12.29 -19.78 -9.17
N TYR A 171 12.77 -18.55 -9.36
CA TYR A 171 11.93 -17.36 -9.42
C TYR A 171 10.91 -17.42 -10.58
N ILE A 172 11.35 -17.79 -11.78
CA ILE A 172 10.49 -17.96 -12.96
C ILE A 172 9.45 -19.07 -12.72
N GLU A 173 9.86 -20.21 -12.16
CA GLU A 173 8.94 -21.30 -11.84
C GLU A 173 7.89 -20.90 -10.79
N ILE A 174 8.26 -20.10 -9.79
CA ILE A 174 7.29 -19.53 -8.83
C ILE A 174 6.27 -18.67 -9.57
N ILE A 175 6.70 -17.83 -10.52
CA ILE A 175 5.79 -16.99 -11.32
C ILE A 175 4.82 -17.87 -12.12
N ASN A 176 5.31 -18.92 -12.78
CA ASN A 176 4.48 -19.85 -13.54
C ASN A 176 3.45 -20.55 -12.64
N ILE A 177 3.86 -21.01 -11.45
CA ILE A 177 2.95 -21.61 -10.46
C ILE A 177 1.85 -20.64 -10.08
N LEU A 178 2.16 -19.35 -9.89
CA LEU A 178 1.22 -18.33 -9.46
C LEU A 178 0.26 -17.88 -10.57
N LEU A 179 0.77 -17.64 -11.78
CA LEU A 179 -0.04 -17.20 -12.93
C LEU A 179 -1.04 -18.26 -13.39
N THR A 180 -0.73 -19.55 -13.22
CA THR A 180 -1.63 -20.66 -13.56
C THR A 180 -2.73 -20.92 -12.53
N GLN A 181 -2.77 -20.17 -11.42
CA GLN A 181 -3.80 -20.34 -10.40
C GLN A 181 -5.17 -19.85 -10.88
N LYS A 182 -6.14 -20.76 -10.91
CA LYS A 182 -7.54 -20.45 -11.25
C LYS A 182 -8.44 -20.21 -10.05
N ARG A 183 -8.01 -20.67 -8.86
CA ARG A 183 -8.86 -20.80 -7.65
C ARG A 183 -8.81 -19.62 -6.70
N ASP A 184 -7.70 -18.89 -6.64
CA ASP A 184 -7.60 -17.68 -5.82
C ASP A 184 -6.86 -16.62 -6.62
N ILE A 185 -7.62 -15.62 -7.07
CA ILE A 185 -7.13 -14.54 -7.93
C ILE A 185 -5.96 -13.76 -7.32
N ARG A 186 -5.84 -13.77 -5.99
CA ARG A 186 -4.74 -13.11 -5.27
C ARG A 186 -3.40 -13.80 -5.52
N LEU A 187 -3.40 -15.10 -5.78
CA LEU A 187 -2.18 -15.83 -6.15
C LEU A 187 -1.72 -15.41 -7.55
N LYS A 188 -2.63 -15.35 -8.52
CA LYS A 188 -2.36 -14.81 -9.87
C LYS A 188 -1.86 -13.38 -9.80
N PHE A 189 -2.43 -12.56 -8.92
CA PHE A 189 -1.97 -11.20 -8.63
C PHE A 189 -0.51 -11.16 -8.14
N TYR A 190 -0.07 -12.07 -7.27
CA TYR A 190 1.35 -12.14 -6.89
C TYR A 190 2.24 -12.53 -8.06
N GLY A 191 1.78 -13.46 -8.91
CA GLY A 191 2.47 -13.82 -10.16
C GLY A 191 2.71 -12.61 -11.05
N VAL A 192 1.67 -11.79 -11.27
CA VAL A 192 1.77 -10.53 -12.03
C VAL A 192 2.74 -9.55 -11.37
N LEU A 193 2.69 -9.37 -10.05
CA LEU A 193 3.61 -8.46 -9.36
C LEU A 193 5.07 -8.91 -9.46
N MET A 194 5.33 -10.22 -9.38
CA MET A 194 6.67 -10.78 -9.53
C MET A 194 7.14 -10.70 -10.99
N ALA A 195 6.26 -10.95 -11.96
CA ALA A 195 6.61 -10.89 -13.38
C ALA A 195 6.92 -9.49 -13.91
N THR A 196 6.35 -8.44 -13.30
CA THR A 196 6.40 -7.07 -13.85
C THR A 196 7.06 -6.04 -12.91
N GLY A 197 7.18 -6.37 -11.63
CA GLY A 197 7.60 -5.47 -10.57
C GLY A 197 6.73 -4.23 -10.40
N ARG A 198 5.51 -4.17 -10.95
CA ARG A 198 4.63 -2.99 -10.80
C ARG A 198 4.12 -2.86 -9.37
N ARG A 199 3.68 -1.66 -9.00
CA ARG A 199 3.03 -1.44 -7.71
C ARG A 199 1.64 -2.08 -7.72
N PRO A 200 1.17 -2.61 -6.58
CA PRO A 200 -0.18 -3.15 -6.45
C PRO A 200 -1.30 -2.28 -7.04
N VAL A 201 -1.24 -0.97 -6.79
CA VAL A 201 -2.25 -0.01 -7.26
C VAL A 201 -2.18 0.28 -8.76
N GLU A 202 -1.00 0.11 -9.37
CA GLU A 202 -0.79 0.23 -10.83
C GLU A 202 -1.50 -0.95 -11.53
N ILE A 203 -1.25 -2.17 -11.03
CA ILE A 203 -1.92 -3.39 -11.51
C ILE A 203 -3.42 -3.32 -11.28
N MET A 204 -3.88 -3.01 -10.06
CA MET A 204 -5.30 -3.10 -9.72
C MET A 204 -6.16 -1.99 -10.32
N LYS A 205 -5.62 -0.81 -10.64
CA LYS A 205 -6.51 0.30 -11.01
C LYS A 205 -5.92 1.37 -11.93
N ILE A 206 -4.71 1.86 -11.64
CA ILE A 206 -4.26 3.14 -12.19
C ILE A 206 -3.77 3.00 -13.62
N SER A 207 -2.98 1.96 -13.89
CA SER A 207 -2.18 1.91 -15.11
C SER A 207 -2.92 1.23 -16.26
N LYS A 208 -2.54 1.59 -17.48
CA LYS A 208 -2.95 0.86 -18.70
C LYS A 208 -1.76 0.10 -19.23
N PHE A 209 -1.99 -1.10 -19.74
CA PHE A 209 -0.95 -2.02 -20.19
C PHE A 209 -1.23 -2.42 -21.64
N TYR A 210 -0.18 -2.47 -22.43
CA TYR A 210 -0.21 -2.80 -23.85
C TYR A 210 0.94 -3.76 -24.14
N VAL A 211 0.72 -4.72 -25.02
CA VAL A 211 1.79 -5.59 -25.52
C VAL A 211 2.71 -4.73 -26.38
N GLU A 212 3.99 -4.68 -26.01
CA GLU A 212 5.04 -4.13 -26.89
C GLU A 212 5.58 -5.26 -27.77
N ASP A 213 5.99 -6.35 -27.13
CA ASP A 213 6.33 -7.63 -27.76
C ASP A 213 6.06 -8.80 -26.78
N SER A 214 6.47 -10.02 -27.11
CA SER A 214 6.20 -11.22 -26.28
C SER A 214 6.83 -11.19 -24.89
N GLU A 215 7.87 -10.38 -24.69
CA GLU A 215 8.62 -10.27 -23.43
C GLU A 215 8.59 -8.86 -22.84
N HIS A 216 8.02 -7.87 -23.53
CA HIS A 216 7.94 -6.49 -23.08
C HIS A 216 6.50 -5.96 -23.03
N ILE A 217 6.23 -5.20 -21.97
CA ILE A 217 4.96 -4.50 -21.78
C ILE A 217 5.20 -3.00 -21.77
N PHE A 218 4.40 -2.29 -22.57
CA PHE A 218 4.28 -0.85 -22.51
C PHE A 218 3.18 -0.45 -21.53
N MET A 219 3.51 0.42 -20.56
CA MET A 219 2.60 0.86 -19.52
C MET A 219 2.43 2.38 -19.51
N LYS A 220 1.18 2.83 -19.40
CA LYS A 220 0.81 4.24 -19.17
C LYS A 220 0.31 4.47 -17.75
N HIS A 221 0.43 5.71 -17.27
CA HIS A 221 -0.02 6.17 -15.96
C HIS A 221 0.71 5.50 -14.79
N ILE A 222 2.01 5.78 -14.66
CA ILE A 222 2.81 5.36 -13.51
C ILE A 222 2.30 6.05 -12.23
N ALA A 223 2.15 5.29 -11.14
CA ALA A 223 1.69 5.86 -9.87
C ALA A 223 2.78 6.69 -9.17
N LYS A 224 2.37 7.62 -8.30
CA LYS A 224 3.25 8.55 -7.55
C LYS A 224 4.05 9.53 -8.42
N LYS A 225 3.67 9.74 -9.67
CA LYS A 225 4.17 10.85 -10.50
C LYS A 225 3.40 12.14 -10.20
N LYS A 226 4.11 13.26 -10.14
CA LYS A 226 3.49 14.59 -10.12
C LYS A 226 3.28 15.08 -11.55
N GLU A 227 2.52 16.16 -11.72
CA GLU A 227 2.17 16.70 -13.05
C GLU A 227 3.37 17.18 -13.88
N HIS A 228 4.47 17.56 -13.24
CA HIS A 228 5.70 18.04 -13.91
C HIS A 228 6.73 16.94 -14.18
N ASN A 229 6.40 15.67 -13.90
CA ASN A 229 7.33 14.58 -14.13
C ASN A 229 7.50 14.33 -15.64
N LEU A 230 8.70 13.98 -16.07
CA LEU A 230 8.95 13.73 -17.50
C LEU A 230 8.51 12.31 -17.91
N ILE A 231 8.46 11.39 -16.94
CA ILE A 231 8.17 9.98 -17.18
C ILE A 231 6.79 9.62 -16.67
N HIS A 232 5.84 9.50 -17.60
CA HIS A 232 4.48 9.03 -17.33
C HIS A 232 4.19 7.65 -17.94
N GLU A 233 5.08 7.18 -18.82
CA GLU A 233 4.97 5.95 -19.59
C GLU A 233 6.31 5.20 -19.55
N ILE A 234 6.28 3.89 -19.77
CA ILE A 234 7.46 3.03 -19.66
C ILE A 234 7.28 1.72 -20.40
N VAL A 235 8.33 1.23 -21.06
CA VAL A 235 8.46 -0.16 -21.53
C VAL A 235 9.35 -0.93 -20.56
N PHE A 236 8.95 -2.14 -20.17
CA PHE A 236 9.75 -2.99 -19.28
C PHE A 236 9.62 -4.48 -19.65
N PRO A 237 10.66 -5.30 -19.39
CA PRO A 237 10.62 -6.73 -19.67
C PRO A 237 9.80 -7.50 -18.63
N THR A 238 9.33 -8.68 -19.00
CA THR A 238 8.52 -9.55 -18.14
C THR A 238 9.04 -10.98 -18.11
N PHE A 239 8.80 -11.66 -16.99
CA PHE A 239 9.19 -13.06 -16.79
C PHE A 239 8.16 -14.10 -17.27
N ALA A 240 7.17 -13.65 -18.01
CA ALA A 240 6.18 -14.48 -18.67
C ALA A 240 5.68 -13.74 -19.92
N ASP A 241 4.99 -14.46 -20.80
CA ASP A 241 4.39 -13.90 -22.01
C ASP A 241 3.56 -12.65 -21.69
N SER A 242 3.84 -11.55 -22.42
CA SER A 242 3.22 -10.24 -22.19
C SER A 242 1.70 -10.29 -22.28
N LYS A 243 1.16 -11.07 -23.21
CA LYS A 243 -0.30 -11.20 -23.41
C LYS A 243 -0.92 -11.94 -22.22
N LEU A 244 -0.33 -13.05 -21.78
CA LEU A 244 -0.77 -13.78 -20.58
C LEU A 244 -0.80 -12.87 -19.34
N ILE A 245 0.20 -11.99 -19.18
CA ILE A 245 0.24 -11.05 -18.05
C ILE A 245 -0.89 -10.02 -18.15
N ILE A 246 -1.12 -9.45 -19.33
CA ILE A 246 -2.18 -8.45 -19.53
C ILE A 246 -3.56 -9.08 -19.31
N ASP A 247 -3.81 -10.25 -19.89
CA ASP A 247 -5.05 -11.02 -19.68
C ASP A 247 -5.26 -11.31 -18.19
N SER A 248 -4.19 -11.68 -17.47
CA SER A 248 -4.23 -11.88 -16.02
C SER A 248 -4.57 -10.61 -15.25
N ILE A 249 -4.05 -9.44 -15.66
CA ILE A 249 -4.38 -8.14 -15.05
C ILE A 249 -5.87 -7.83 -15.23
N GLU A 250 -6.43 -8.06 -16.42
CA GLU A 250 -7.84 -7.83 -16.70
C GLU A 250 -8.74 -8.75 -15.85
N GLU A 251 -8.42 -10.03 -15.77
CA GLU A 251 -9.12 -11.00 -14.93
C GLU A 251 -9.08 -10.58 -13.45
N ILE A 252 -7.92 -10.16 -12.93
CA ILE A 252 -7.79 -9.66 -11.56
C ILE A 252 -8.71 -8.44 -11.34
N ARG A 253 -8.69 -7.48 -12.27
CA ARG A 253 -9.50 -6.25 -12.15
C ARG A 253 -10.98 -6.55 -12.15
N TYR A 254 -11.42 -7.49 -12.99
CA TYR A 254 -12.79 -7.95 -13.10
C TYR A 254 -13.25 -8.66 -11.82
N MET A 255 -12.51 -9.69 -11.39
CA MET A 255 -12.87 -10.51 -10.22
C MET A 255 -12.88 -9.70 -8.93
N GLU A 256 -11.95 -8.76 -8.76
CA GLU A 256 -11.88 -7.88 -7.59
C GLU A 256 -12.77 -6.64 -7.73
N ARG A 257 -13.47 -6.46 -8.87
CA ARG A 257 -14.36 -5.32 -9.17
C ARG A 257 -13.73 -3.96 -8.89
N THR A 258 -12.47 -3.83 -9.30
CA THR A 258 -11.58 -2.71 -8.96
C THR A 258 -12.08 -1.35 -9.45
N GLU A 259 -12.93 -1.33 -10.48
CA GLU A 259 -13.63 -0.14 -10.97
C GLU A 259 -14.36 0.59 -9.83
N LYS A 260 -14.98 -0.16 -8.90
CA LYS A 260 -15.79 0.36 -7.77
C LYS A 260 -14.96 0.72 -6.55
N LEU A 261 -13.66 0.40 -6.52
CA LEU A 261 -12.81 0.55 -5.34
C LEU A 261 -11.97 1.82 -5.40
N SER A 262 -11.98 2.65 -4.36
CA SER A 262 -11.04 3.78 -4.27
C SER A 262 -9.60 3.29 -4.04
N LYS A 263 -8.60 4.16 -4.24
CA LYS A 263 -7.18 3.84 -3.97
C LYS A 263 -6.96 3.48 -2.50
N GLU A 264 -7.69 4.11 -1.59
CA GLU A 264 -7.64 3.89 -0.15
C GLU A 264 -8.20 2.51 0.23
N ILE A 265 -9.29 2.09 -0.43
CA ILE A 265 -9.88 0.76 -0.23
C ILE A 265 -8.93 -0.32 -0.73
N ILE A 266 -8.33 -0.13 -1.91
CA ILE A 266 -7.30 -1.03 -2.44
C ILE A 266 -6.14 -1.15 -1.43
N SER A 267 -5.63 -0.03 -0.91
CA SER A 267 -4.55 -0.04 0.09
C SER A 267 -4.93 -0.80 1.37
N SER A 268 -6.17 -0.63 1.84
CA SER A 268 -6.69 -1.34 3.03
C SER A 268 -6.78 -2.85 2.79
N ASN A 269 -7.29 -3.25 1.62
CA ASN A 269 -7.37 -4.66 1.22
C ASN A 269 -5.99 -5.30 1.09
N LEU A 270 -5.02 -4.57 0.55
CA LEU A 270 -3.63 -5.02 0.45
C LEU A 270 -3.03 -5.30 1.83
N ALA A 271 -3.21 -4.38 2.78
CA ALA A 271 -2.70 -4.50 4.14
C ALA A 271 -3.27 -5.71 4.88
N TYR A 272 -4.58 -5.98 4.74
CA TYR A 272 -5.26 -7.01 5.53
C TYR A 272 -5.29 -8.38 4.85
N SER A 273 -5.71 -8.45 3.58
CA SER A 273 -6.02 -9.73 2.93
C SER A 273 -4.86 -10.27 2.10
N TYR A 274 -4.23 -9.42 1.29
CA TYR A 274 -3.17 -9.83 0.39
C TYR A 274 -1.89 -10.11 1.16
N ASN A 275 -1.40 -9.15 1.95
CA ASN A 275 -0.20 -9.38 2.75
C ASN A 275 -0.34 -10.62 3.64
N ARG A 276 -1.48 -10.83 4.32
CA ARG A 276 -1.70 -12.01 5.17
C ARG A 276 -1.57 -13.33 4.40
N LEU A 277 -2.08 -13.40 3.16
CA LEU A 277 -1.90 -14.59 2.32
C LEU A 277 -0.46 -14.68 1.82
N PHE A 278 0.14 -13.57 1.40
CA PHE A 278 1.53 -13.52 0.97
C PHE A 278 2.46 -14.10 2.03
N ARG A 279 2.32 -13.68 3.30
CA ARG A 279 3.06 -14.25 4.44
C ARG A 279 2.87 -15.76 4.52
N LYS A 280 1.63 -16.24 4.53
CA LYS A 280 1.35 -17.69 4.61
C LYS A 280 1.98 -18.55 3.52
N ILE A 281 2.10 -18.02 2.30
CA ILE A 281 2.72 -18.76 1.20
C ILE A 281 4.25 -18.67 1.27
N PHE A 282 4.79 -17.48 1.56
CA PHE A 282 6.21 -17.18 1.47
C PHE A 282 6.96 -17.09 2.81
N GLU A 283 6.32 -17.54 3.88
CA GLU A 283 6.90 -17.58 5.23
C GLU A 283 8.24 -18.32 5.24
N ASN A 284 9.27 -17.68 5.78
CA ASN A 284 10.66 -18.17 5.82
C ASN A 284 11.30 -18.43 4.44
N ILE A 285 10.70 -17.92 3.35
CA ILE A 285 11.28 -17.94 2.00
C ILE A 285 11.85 -16.55 1.68
N PHE A 286 11.09 -15.51 2.01
CA PHE A 286 11.42 -14.12 1.75
C PHE A 286 11.59 -13.34 3.07
N GLU A 287 12.72 -13.50 3.75
CA GLU A 287 13.05 -12.69 4.93
C GLU A 287 13.63 -11.32 4.53
N PRO A 288 13.46 -10.24 5.34
CA PRO A 288 12.59 -10.07 6.51
C PRO A 288 11.27 -9.34 6.19
N GLU A 289 11.01 -8.95 4.93
CA GLU A 289 9.82 -8.20 4.54
C GLU A 289 8.78 -9.05 3.82
N GLU A 290 7.86 -9.65 4.58
CA GLU A 290 6.74 -10.40 4.02
C GLU A 290 5.56 -9.47 3.65
N SER A 291 5.76 -8.66 2.61
CA SER A 291 4.70 -7.86 1.99
C SER A 291 4.72 -7.99 0.48
N VAL A 292 3.58 -7.75 -0.16
CA VAL A 292 3.48 -7.77 -1.63
C VAL A 292 4.42 -6.78 -2.33
N TYR A 293 4.89 -5.72 -1.64
CA TYR A 293 5.87 -4.79 -2.21
C TYR A 293 7.25 -5.43 -2.37
N PHE A 294 7.51 -6.56 -1.71
CA PHE A 294 8.73 -7.33 -1.86
C PHE A 294 8.88 -7.86 -3.29
N CYS A 295 7.78 -8.21 -3.97
CA CYS A 295 7.78 -8.67 -5.36
C CYS A 295 8.49 -7.68 -6.30
N ARG A 296 8.26 -6.37 -6.13
CA ARG A 296 8.93 -5.32 -6.92
C ARG A 296 10.43 -5.27 -6.68
N ARG A 297 10.87 -5.57 -5.46
CA ARG A 297 12.31 -5.62 -5.10
C ARG A 297 12.96 -6.84 -5.75
N LEU A 298 12.34 -8.01 -5.63
CA LEU A 298 12.81 -9.23 -6.33
C LEU A 298 12.90 -9.02 -7.84
N TYR A 299 11.83 -8.51 -8.44
CA TYR A 299 11.78 -8.24 -9.88
C TYR A 299 12.95 -7.36 -10.29
N SER A 300 13.22 -6.26 -9.58
CA SER A 300 14.29 -5.33 -9.94
C SER A 300 15.69 -5.96 -9.96
N ARG A 301 15.92 -7.01 -9.14
CA ARG A 301 17.18 -7.75 -9.10
C ARG A 301 17.24 -8.84 -10.16
N PHE A 302 16.20 -9.65 -10.27
CA PHE A 302 16.16 -10.71 -11.27
C PHE A 302 16.11 -10.15 -12.69
N SER A 303 15.39 -9.06 -12.92
CA SER A 303 15.31 -8.44 -14.25
C SER A 303 16.64 -7.85 -14.69
N TYR A 304 17.45 -7.37 -13.74
CA TYR A 304 18.81 -6.95 -14.03
C TYR A 304 19.66 -8.13 -14.52
N LEU A 305 19.60 -9.27 -13.81
CA LEU A 305 20.35 -10.46 -14.22
C LEU A 305 19.89 -11.02 -15.57
N ALA A 306 18.59 -11.00 -15.85
CA ALA A 306 18.02 -11.62 -17.03
C ALA A 306 18.07 -10.73 -18.28
N PHE A 307 17.90 -9.42 -18.12
CA PHE A 307 17.58 -8.53 -19.25
C PHE A 307 18.47 -7.28 -19.33
N ALA A 308 19.27 -6.93 -18.31
CA ALA A 308 20.05 -5.71 -18.38
C ALA A 308 21.17 -5.79 -19.43
N PRO A 309 21.41 -4.71 -20.19
CA PRO A 309 22.60 -4.60 -21.02
C PRO A 309 23.87 -4.76 -20.19
N LYS A 310 24.88 -5.45 -20.72
CA LYS A 310 26.15 -5.75 -20.00
C LYS A 310 26.89 -4.50 -19.50
N ASN A 311 26.65 -3.35 -20.13
CA ASN A 311 27.28 -2.07 -19.81
C ASN A 311 26.40 -1.15 -18.92
N MET A 312 25.21 -1.60 -18.51
CA MET A 312 24.31 -0.80 -17.67
C MET A 312 24.54 -1.09 -16.19
N GLU A 313 24.70 -0.04 -15.39
CA GLU A 313 24.79 -0.18 -13.93
C GLU A 313 23.42 -0.48 -13.31
N LEU A 314 23.42 -1.24 -12.21
CA LEU A 314 22.20 -1.74 -11.57
C LEU A 314 21.22 -0.63 -11.15
N ASN A 315 21.68 0.44 -10.51
CA ASN A 315 20.75 1.50 -10.09
C ASN A 315 20.16 2.24 -11.30
N LEU A 316 20.95 2.41 -12.37
CA LEU A 316 20.43 2.93 -13.63
C LEU A 316 19.35 2.00 -14.22
N TRP A 317 19.60 0.69 -14.26
CA TRP A 317 18.60 -0.29 -14.68
C TRP A 317 17.33 -0.24 -13.82
N ILE A 318 17.48 -0.21 -12.50
CA ILE A 318 16.35 -0.11 -11.56
C ILE A 318 15.55 1.16 -11.83
N THR A 319 16.19 2.31 -12.00
CA THR A 319 15.54 3.59 -12.31
C THR A 319 14.73 3.50 -13.60
N THR A 320 15.34 2.96 -14.66
CA THR A 320 14.71 2.76 -15.97
C THR A 320 13.51 1.84 -15.85
N VAL A 321 13.72 0.59 -15.41
CA VAL A 321 12.68 -0.45 -15.44
C VAL A 321 11.54 -0.19 -14.47
N LEU A 322 11.78 0.53 -13.36
CA LEU A 322 10.77 0.87 -12.37
C LEU A 322 10.06 2.21 -12.65
N GLY A 323 10.52 2.97 -13.64
CA GLY A 323 9.96 4.27 -14.02
C GLY A 323 10.19 5.36 -12.97
N HIS A 324 11.39 5.40 -12.38
CA HIS A 324 11.83 6.55 -11.58
C HIS A 324 12.30 7.68 -12.50
N GLU A 325 12.35 8.93 -12.01
CA GLU A 325 12.96 10.01 -12.81
C GLU A 325 14.46 9.76 -13.02
N HIS A 326 15.01 10.21 -14.14
CA HIS A 326 16.40 9.95 -14.51
C HIS A 326 17.43 10.50 -13.50
N ASP A 327 17.09 11.56 -12.77
CA ASP A 327 17.91 12.15 -11.71
C ASP A 327 17.70 11.47 -10.33
N ASP A 328 16.71 10.59 -10.18
CA ASP A 328 16.34 9.93 -8.93
C ASP A 328 16.99 8.54 -8.76
N ILE A 329 18.32 8.51 -8.87
CA ILE A 329 19.14 7.32 -8.54
C ILE A 329 19.01 6.96 -7.05
N ILE A 330 18.69 7.95 -6.21
CA ILE A 330 18.55 7.74 -4.75
C ILE A 330 17.43 6.74 -4.44
N THR A 331 16.29 6.84 -5.12
CA THR A 331 15.17 5.92 -4.89
C THR A 331 15.50 4.48 -5.29
N ALA A 332 16.42 4.28 -6.24
CA ALA A 332 16.87 2.94 -6.63
C ALA A 332 17.58 2.17 -5.50
N PHE A 333 18.31 2.87 -4.60
CA PHE A 333 18.99 2.21 -3.47
C PHE A 333 18.05 1.46 -2.52
N HIS A 334 16.77 1.84 -2.45
CA HIS A 334 15.78 1.09 -1.67
C HIS A 334 15.54 -0.34 -2.17
N TYR A 335 15.76 -0.58 -3.46
CA TYR A 335 15.55 -1.88 -4.11
C TYR A 335 16.86 -2.68 -4.18
N ASN A 336 18.00 -2.00 -4.22
CA ASN A 336 19.35 -2.58 -4.25
C ASN A 336 19.78 -3.23 -2.92
N ARG A 337 18.94 -3.26 -1.88
CA ARG A 337 19.30 -3.87 -0.58
C ARG A 337 19.45 -5.41 -0.63
N TYR A 338 18.84 -6.07 -1.60
CA TYR A 338 18.70 -7.54 -1.64
C TYR A 338 19.74 -8.21 -2.52
N ILE A 339 20.47 -9.19 -2.02
CA ILE A 339 21.52 -9.90 -2.76
C ILE A 339 21.08 -11.32 -3.05
N LEU A 340 21.25 -11.75 -4.29
CA LEU A 340 20.96 -13.11 -4.69
C LEU A 340 22.15 -13.99 -4.27
N GLU A 341 21.94 -14.91 -3.31
CA GLU A 341 23.01 -15.77 -2.79
C GLU A 341 23.35 -16.93 -3.72
N THR A 342 22.35 -17.43 -4.46
CA THR A 342 22.48 -18.61 -5.31
C THR A 342 22.41 -18.22 -6.78
N LEU A 343 23.53 -18.40 -7.47
CA LEU A 343 23.63 -18.36 -8.93
C LEU A 343 23.51 -19.75 -9.57
N ASP A 344 23.09 -20.76 -8.80
CA ASP A 344 22.86 -22.11 -9.33
C ASP A 344 21.86 -22.03 -10.48
N ASP A 345 22.20 -22.68 -11.58
CA ASP A 345 21.39 -22.75 -12.79
C ASP A 345 20.21 -23.70 -12.63
N ASN A 346 20.12 -24.54 -11.59
CA ASN A 346 19.01 -25.47 -11.42
C ASN A 346 17.91 -24.91 -10.51
N ALA A 347 16.64 -25.14 -10.84
CA ALA A 347 15.54 -24.73 -9.98
C ALA A 347 15.52 -25.54 -8.67
N ASP A 348 15.23 -24.89 -7.55
CA ASP A 348 15.06 -25.53 -6.25
C ASP A 348 13.72 -26.29 -6.22
N ILE A 349 13.77 -27.57 -6.56
CA ILE A 349 12.60 -28.44 -6.67
C ILE A 349 11.87 -28.57 -5.32
N ASP A 350 12.60 -28.61 -4.21
CA ASP A 350 11.99 -28.82 -2.89
C ASP A 350 11.27 -27.57 -2.40
N LEU A 351 11.82 -26.39 -2.69
CA LEU A 351 11.13 -25.13 -2.47
C LEU A 351 9.87 -25.01 -3.32
N LEU A 352 9.93 -25.38 -4.60
CA LEU A 352 8.77 -25.37 -5.49
C LEU A 352 7.67 -26.33 -5.01
N LYS A 353 8.03 -27.53 -4.55
CA LYS A 353 7.10 -28.48 -3.90
C LYS A 353 6.47 -27.88 -2.64
N LEU A 354 7.26 -27.22 -1.78
CA LEU A 354 6.77 -26.56 -0.59
C LEU A 354 5.74 -25.48 -0.92
N ILE A 355 6.03 -24.61 -1.90
CA ILE A 355 5.11 -23.55 -2.33
C ILE A 355 3.81 -24.15 -2.88
N LYS A 356 3.89 -25.16 -3.76
CA LYS A 356 2.71 -25.87 -4.28
C LYS A 356 1.88 -26.47 -3.15
N ARG A 357 2.51 -27.10 -2.15
CA ARG A 357 1.84 -27.66 -0.97
C ARG A 357 1.16 -26.58 -0.12
N ARG A 358 1.81 -25.44 0.12
CA ARG A 358 1.25 -24.32 0.87
C ARG A 358 0.05 -23.70 0.15
N ILE A 359 0.17 -23.49 -1.16
CA ILE A 359 -0.93 -23.05 -2.02
C ILE A 359 -2.09 -24.04 -1.94
N CYS A 360 -1.84 -25.33 -2.16
CA CYS A 360 -2.86 -26.38 -2.10
C CYS A 360 -3.57 -26.41 -0.75
N THR A 361 -2.83 -26.40 0.36
CA THR A 361 -3.40 -26.34 1.72
C THR A 361 -4.24 -25.09 1.94
N TYR A 362 -3.77 -23.92 1.49
CA TYR A 362 -4.50 -22.66 1.66
C TYR A 362 -5.77 -22.62 0.82
N VAL A 363 -5.66 -23.02 -0.45
CA VAL A 363 -6.75 -23.07 -1.40
C VAL A 363 -7.78 -24.09 -0.93
N ARG A 364 -7.41 -25.32 -0.56
CA ARG A 364 -8.33 -26.32 0.03
C ARG A 364 -9.13 -25.78 1.23
N ARG A 365 -8.48 -25.04 2.15
CA ARG A 365 -9.15 -24.40 3.31
C ARG A 365 -10.14 -23.28 2.95
N LYS A 366 -10.14 -22.80 1.70
CA LYS A 366 -10.94 -21.65 1.25
C LYS A 366 -11.84 -21.94 0.07
N THR A 367 -11.51 -22.97 -0.70
CA THR A 367 -12.16 -23.35 -1.93
C THR A 367 -12.65 -24.75 -1.78
N THR A 368 -13.81 -24.82 -1.17
CA THR A 368 -14.72 -25.89 -1.45
C THR A 368 -15.45 -25.44 -2.72
N TYR A 369 -14.76 -25.54 -3.87
CA TYR A 369 -15.41 -25.38 -5.18
C TYR A 369 -16.15 -26.66 -5.46
N SER A 370 -17.27 -26.77 -4.79
CA SER A 370 -18.27 -27.73 -5.12
C SER A 370 -19.51 -26.96 -5.53
N VAL A 371 -20.25 -27.59 -6.43
CA VAL A 371 -21.39 -27.02 -7.09
C VAL A 371 -22.58 -27.83 -6.66
N VAL A 372 -23.61 -27.16 -6.18
CA VAL A 372 -24.91 -27.80 -5.97
C VAL A 372 -25.80 -27.42 -7.16
N THR A 373 -26.40 -28.42 -7.78
CA THR A 373 -27.42 -28.22 -8.82
C THR A 373 -28.79 -28.09 -8.17
N MET A 374 -29.72 -27.39 -8.82
CA MET A 374 -31.11 -27.31 -8.34
C MET A 374 -31.73 -28.71 -8.17
N GLN A 375 -31.40 -29.65 -9.07
CA GLN A 375 -31.82 -31.04 -8.97
C GLN A 375 -31.30 -31.72 -7.72
N ARG A 376 -29.99 -31.64 -7.43
CA ARG A 376 -29.40 -32.21 -6.22
C ARG A 376 -29.97 -31.58 -4.95
N LEU A 377 -30.18 -30.26 -4.98
CA LEU A 377 -30.77 -29.53 -3.86
C LEU A 377 -32.21 -29.99 -3.57
N ASN A 378 -33.03 -30.24 -4.60
CA ASN A 378 -34.38 -30.77 -4.43
C ASN A 378 -34.36 -32.19 -3.84
N VAL A 379 -33.46 -33.06 -4.32
CA VAL A 379 -33.27 -34.40 -3.73
C VAL A 379 -32.89 -34.30 -2.26
N LEU A 380 -31.96 -33.42 -1.89
CA LEU A 380 -31.57 -33.21 -0.48
C LEU A 380 -32.73 -32.69 0.39
N ILE A 381 -33.66 -31.91 -0.19
CA ILE A 381 -34.87 -31.44 0.51
C ILE A 381 -35.88 -32.60 0.69
N GLU A 382 -36.01 -33.49 -0.29
CA GLU A 382 -36.91 -34.64 -0.23
C GLU A 382 -36.39 -35.74 0.70
N GLU A 383 -35.06 -35.96 0.75
CA GLU A 383 -34.39 -36.97 1.59
C GLU A 383 -34.19 -36.53 3.06
N CYS A 384 -34.83 -35.44 3.51
CA CYS A 384 -34.58 -34.76 4.80
C CYS A 384 -34.83 -35.57 6.09
N GLY A 385 -35.13 -36.86 6.01
CA GLY A 385 -35.52 -37.71 7.14
C GLY A 385 -34.46 -37.94 8.22
N VAL A 386 -33.22 -37.46 8.07
CA VAL A 386 -32.08 -37.82 8.95
C VAL A 386 -31.39 -36.62 9.63
N MET A 387 -31.73 -35.36 9.29
CA MET A 387 -31.00 -34.17 9.76
C MET A 387 -31.89 -33.17 10.51
N ASP A 388 -31.28 -32.26 11.27
CA ASP A 388 -31.99 -31.28 12.10
C ASP A 388 -32.72 -30.17 11.31
N GLU A 389 -33.63 -29.45 11.99
CA GLU A 389 -34.48 -28.41 11.38
C GLU A 389 -33.69 -27.26 10.74
N ASN A 390 -32.50 -26.92 11.27
CA ASN A 390 -31.68 -25.83 10.73
C ASN A 390 -31.03 -26.22 9.40
N TYR A 391 -30.67 -27.50 9.24
CA TYR A 391 -30.21 -28.03 7.95
C TYR A 391 -31.28 -27.83 6.87
N VAL A 392 -32.52 -28.25 7.14
CA VAL A 392 -33.66 -28.13 6.20
C VAL A 392 -33.93 -26.66 5.84
N LYS A 393 -33.97 -25.78 6.85
CA LYS A 393 -34.12 -24.32 6.61
C LYS A 393 -32.99 -23.74 5.75
N THR A 394 -31.78 -24.30 5.85
CA THR A 394 -30.62 -23.85 5.05
C THR A 394 -30.76 -24.27 3.59
N LEU A 395 -31.20 -25.50 3.32
CA LEU A 395 -31.51 -25.96 1.96
C LEU A 395 -32.57 -25.05 1.30
N HIS A 396 -33.63 -24.69 2.02
CA HIS A 396 -34.66 -23.78 1.50
C HIS A 396 -34.13 -22.37 1.21
N VAL A 397 -33.27 -21.82 2.06
CA VAL A 397 -32.64 -20.51 1.81
C VAL A 397 -31.75 -20.56 0.58
N ILE A 398 -30.99 -21.64 0.38
CA ILE A 398 -30.18 -21.82 -0.82
C ILE A 398 -31.07 -21.92 -2.07
N LYS A 399 -32.18 -22.66 -1.99
CA LYS A 399 -33.13 -22.82 -3.09
C LYS A 399 -33.74 -21.49 -3.49
N GLU A 400 -34.19 -20.69 -2.54
CA GLU A 400 -34.72 -19.36 -2.81
C GLU A 400 -33.69 -18.43 -3.42
N LEU A 401 -32.46 -18.43 -2.90
CA LEU A 401 -31.36 -17.66 -3.49
C LEU A 401 -31.10 -18.04 -4.95
N MET A 402 -31.14 -19.33 -5.27
CA MET A 402 -30.99 -19.81 -6.64
C MET A 402 -32.16 -19.38 -7.54
N ILE A 403 -33.40 -19.41 -7.02
CA ILE A 403 -34.59 -18.98 -7.77
C ILE A 403 -34.56 -17.46 -8.02
N GLU A 404 -34.27 -16.66 -6.99
CA GLU A 404 -34.17 -15.20 -7.08
C GLU A 404 -33.11 -14.73 -8.09
N ASP A 405 -31.97 -15.42 -8.12
CA ASP A 405 -30.85 -15.11 -9.01
C ASP A 405 -30.98 -15.79 -10.40
N GLY A 406 -32.02 -16.60 -10.64
CA GLY A 406 -32.21 -17.34 -11.91
C GLY A 406 -31.13 -18.40 -12.20
N LEU A 407 -30.64 -19.10 -11.17
CA LEU A 407 -29.50 -20.00 -11.24
C LEU A 407 -29.93 -21.49 -11.23
N GLU A 408 -29.46 -22.27 -12.21
CA GLU A 408 -29.58 -23.74 -12.19
C GLU A 408 -28.49 -24.43 -11.35
N LYS A 409 -27.34 -23.76 -11.20
CA LYS A 409 -26.17 -24.23 -10.47
C LYS A 409 -25.67 -23.13 -9.55
N LEU A 410 -25.32 -23.50 -8.33
CA LEU A 410 -24.74 -22.59 -7.35
C LEU A 410 -23.37 -23.10 -6.94
N GLU A 411 -22.37 -22.24 -7.07
CA GLU A 411 -20.99 -22.53 -6.67
C GLU A 411 -20.73 -22.01 -5.25
N MET A 412 -20.04 -22.79 -4.42
CA MET A 412 -19.64 -22.37 -3.08
C MET A 412 -18.48 -21.36 -3.12
N LEU A 413 -18.82 -20.11 -3.47
CA LEU A 413 -17.90 -18.99 -3.60
C LEU A 413 -17.69 -18.24 -2.29
N ARG A 414 -16.57 -17.50 -2.22
CA ARG A 414 -16.24 -16.63 -1.08
C ARG A 414 -17.37 -15.61 -0.85
N GLY A 415 -17.96 -15.67 0.34
CA GLY A 415 -19.03 -14.76 0.75
C GLY A 415 -20.45 -15.33 0.58
N LEU A 416 -20.60 -16.49 -0.08
CA LEU A 416 -21.89 -17.18 -0.16
C LEU A 416 -22.41 -17.54 1.23
N ASN A 417 -21.55 -18.03 2.12
CA ASN A 417 -21.90 -18.28 3.53
C ASN A 417 -22.47 -17.03 4.24
N VAL A 418 -21.95 -15.84 3.93
CA VAL A 418 -22.47 -14.58 4.47
C VAL A 418 -23.82 -14.23 3.85
N LYS A 419 -24.00 -14.46 2.53
CA LYS A 419 -25.28 -14.27 1.82
C LYS A 419 -26.36 -15.18 2.41
N ILE A 420 -26.10 -16.48 2.50
CA ILE A 420 -26.98 -17.49 3.10
C ILE A 420 -27.36 -17.09 4.53
N ARG A 421 -26.38 -16.70 5.36
CA ARG A 421 -26.66 -16.29 6.75
C ARG A 421 -27.58 -15.07 6.83
N LYS A 422 -27.40 -14.08 5.95
CA LYS A 422 -28.23 -12.88 5.91
C LYS A 422 -29.66 -13.23 5.51
N SER A 423 -29.84 -13.99 4.43
CA SER A 423 -31.14 -14.45 3.97
C SER A 423 -31.84 -15.33 5.02
N PHE A 424 -31.09 -16.24 5.65
CA PHE A 424 -31.63 -17.07 6.74
C PHE A 424 -32.13 -16.23 7.91
N LYS A 425 -31.33 -15.26 8.37
CA LYS A 425 -31.75 -14.36 9.46
C LYS A 425 -32.97 -13.53 9.08
N GLN A 426 -33.02 -13.04 7.85
CA GLN A 426 -34.14 -12.26 7.33
C GLN A 426 -35.43 -13.10 7.29
N LYS A 427 -35.31 -14.38 6.95
CA LYS A 427 -36.45 -15.29 6.83
C LYS A 427 -36.94 -15.86 8.16
N TYR A 428 -36.02 -16.26 9.04
CA TYR A 428 -36.35 -17.02 10.27
C TYR A 428 -36.13 -16.22 11.57
N GLY A 429 -35.60 -15.00 11.51
CA GLY A 429 -35.59 -14.06 12.64
C GLY A 429 -34.46 -14.22 13.67
N TYR A 430 -33.56 -15.22 13.54
CA TYR A 430 -32.45 -15.43 14.47
C TYR A 430 -31.08 -15.59 13.80
N ASN A 431 -30.02 -15.43 14.60
CA ASN A 431 -28.64 -15.55 14.12
C ASN A 431 -28.23 -17.04 14.02
N TYR A 432 -27.67 -17.40 12.88
CA TYR A 432 -27.11 -18.73 12.63
C TYR A 432 -25.75 -18.93 13.34
N ASN A 433 -25.53 -20.10 13.96
CA ASN A 433 -24.21 -20.49 14.50
C ASN A 433 -23.18 -20.72 13.36
N TYR A 434 -22.06 -19.99 13.39
CA TYR A 434 -21.05 -20.02 12.33
C TYR A 434 -20.42 -21.40 12.10
N ALA A 435 -20.15 -22.15 13.18
CA ALA A 435 -19.55 -23.48 13.07
C ALA A 435 -20.52 -24.46 12.39
N LYS A 436 -21.77 -24.43 12.84
CA LYS A 436 -22.82 -25.34 12.34
C LYS A 436 -23.18 -25.08 10.88
N LEU A 437 -23.23 -23.81 10.46
CA LEU A 437 -23.41 -23.46 9.05
C LEU A 437 -22.28 -24.03 8.18
N GLY A 438 -21.04 -24.01 8.67
CA GLY A 438 -19.89 -24.58 7.96
C GLY A 438 -20.06 -26.07 7.69
N GLU A 439 -20.49 -26.83 8.71
CA GLU A 439 -20.77 -28.28 8.60
C GLU A 439 -21.88 -28.58 7.60
N TYR A 440 -22.99 -27.82 7.62
CA TYR A 440 -24.08 -28.05 6.68
C TYR A 440 -23.69 -27.73 5.25
N LEU A 441 -22.98 -26.62 5.03
CA LEU A 441 -22.50 -26.27 3.70
C LEU A 441 -21.52 -27.33 3.17
N ALA A 442 -20.74 -27.95 4.05
CA ALA A 442 -19.87 -29.08 3.69
C ALA A 442 -20.65 -30.30 3.21
N LEU A 443 -21.76 -30.63 3.87
CA LEU A 443 -22.64 -31.71 3.44
C LEU A 443 -23.37 -31.37 2.14
N ILE A 444 -23.98 -30.19 2.05
CA ILE A 444 -24.80 -29.76 0.90
C ILE A 444 -23.96 -29.68 -0.37
N PHE A 445 -22.74 -29.19 -0.23
CA PHE A 445 -21.81 -29.06 -1.33
C PHE A 445 -20.77 -30.19 -1.31
N GLU A 446 -20.97 -31.31 -0.60
CA GLU A 446 -20.11 -32.50 -0.67
C GLU A 446 -18.59 -32.22 -0.63
N TYR A 447 -18.15 -31.47 0.38
CA TYR A 447 -16.74 -31.15 0.58
C TYR A 447 -16.23 -31.51 1.98
N ASP A 448 -14.96 -31.91 2.09
CA ASP A 448 -14.34 -32.20 3.39
C ASP A 448 -14.12 -30.93 4.22
N VAL A 449 -14.51 -30.98 5.50
CA VAL A 449 -14.38 -29.90 6.50
C VAL A 449 -12.95 -29.78 7.04
#